data_AF-A0A968GPV0-F1
#
_entry.id   AF-A0A968GPV0-F1
#
_cell.length_a   1.000
_cell.length_b   1.000
_cell.length_c   1.000
_cell.angle_alpha   90.00
_cell.angle_beta   90.00
_cell.angle_gamma   90.00
#
_symmetry.space_group_name_H-M   'P 1'
#
loop_
_entity.id
_entity.type
_entity.pdbx_description
1 polymer ?
#
loop_
_entity_poly.entity_id
_entity_poly.type
_entity_poly.pdbx_seq_one_letter_code
_entity_poly.pdbx_strand_id
1 'polypeptide(L)'
;MEQMRDQILEEARKILKTNELRINKKGWAEFWCPAHPDEQRGGTTGVPNFAIDLNTGRYNCFRCGFKGGSLYSLAKKLGADYQPKQAEFITKRPKHEINGGITVTDLSEALADAQSRILGSSAMLYLKHRGVTPYTAMLYGLGFGIGNPAVSFPTTDAGYKLGMVYRREWLWAESVVYADPVIDPVVLNVRYLPSEYMRQGRGFKLGKHPHRTWGDRLAPLGAWRITERTQAVLVVEGLFDMLVGAQFLNQRGLYPEIACVYTNGASPSAEIVEWFGEHDYDYFLIQDMDKGGDDWTATLTQVMNDKGFKYTLIYPPAGMDPDQAFLSGWWPPCI
;
A
#
# COMPACT_ATOMS: atom_id res chain seq x y z
N MET A 1 -6.45 -14.07 -20.56
CA MET A 1 -5.06 -14.38 -20.11
C MET A 1 -4.08 -14.51 -21.25
N GLU A 2 -4.41 -15.22 -22.34
CA GLU A 2 -3.51 -15.39 -23.50
C GLU A 2 -3.25 -14.06 -24.24
N GLN A 3 -4.29 -13.27 -24.50
CA GLN A 3 -4.18 -11.91 -25.07
C GLN A 3 -3.25 -10.97 -24.29
N MET A 4 -3.25 -11.05 -22.95
CA MET A 4 -2.40 -10.21 -22.10
C MET A 4 -0.92 -10.62 -22.17
N ARG A 5 -0.64 -11.91 -22.29
CA ARG A 5 0.73 -12.43 -22.43
C ARG A 5 1.33 -12.03 -23.77
N ASP A 6 0.54 -12.10 -24.83
CA ASP A 6 0.96 -11.71 -26.17
C ASP A 6 1.24 -10.19 -26.24
N GLN A 7 0.40 -9.39 -25.59
CA GLN A 7 0.61 -7.95 -25.47
C GLN A 7 1.91 -7.60 -24.72
N ILE A 8 2.15 -8.21 -23.55
CA ILE A 8 3.40 -8.00 -22.77
C ILE A 8 4.62 -8.41 -23.60
N LEU A 9 4.54 -9.52 -24.34
CA LEU A 9 5.63 -9.98 -25.19
C LEU A 9 5.90 -9.00 -26.34
N GLU A 10 4.85 -8.51 -27.01
CA GLU A 10 4.98 -7.54 -28.11
C GLU A 10 5.62 -6.23 -27.65
N GLU A 11 5.18 -5.71 -26.50
CA GLU A 11 5.74 -4.47 -25.93
C GLU A 11 7.18 -4.67 -25.43
N ALA A 12 7.50 -5.83 -24.83
CA ALA A 12 8.87 -6.17 -24.46
C ALA A 12 9.81 -6.17 -25.67
N ARG A 13 9.37 -6.73 -26.81
CA ARG A 13 10.15 -6.73 -28.06
C ARG A 13 10.40 -5.31 -28.57
N LYS A 14 9.40 -4.43 -28.49
CA LYS A 14 9.54 -3.00 -28.87
C LYS A 14 10.56 -2.28 -27.99
N ILE A 15 10.48 -2.46 -26.66
CA ILE A 15 11.36 -1.81 -25.69
C ILE A 15 12.81 -2.30 -25.85
N LEU A 16 13.01 -3.61 -25.97
CA LEU A 16 14.34 -4.21 -26.05
C LEU A 16 14.92 -4.20 -27.47
N LYS A 17 14.10 -3.88 -28.49
CA LYS A 17 14.45 -3.90 -29.91
C LYS A 17 15.04 -5.25 -30.36
N THR A 18 14.56 -6.33 -29.76
CA THR A 18 14.99 -7.69 -30.06
C THR A 18 13.87 -8.69 -29.77
N ASN A 19 13.98 -9.89 -30.33
CA ASN A 19 13.07 -10.99 -30.03
C ASN A 19 13.57 -11.78 -28.82
N GLU A 20 12.63 -12.40 -28.12
CA GLU A 20 12.95 -13.36 -27.07
C GLU A 20 13.66 -14.58 -27.65
N LEU A 21 14.60 -15.14 -26.88
CA LEU A 21 15.34 -16.33 -27.25
C LEU A 21 14.53 -17.60 -27.00
N ARG A 22 13.77 -17.59 -25.89
CA ARG A 22 12.83 -18.64 -25.53
C ARG A 22 11.81 -18.14 -24.52
N ILE A 23 10.67 -18.81 -24.49
CA ILE A 23 9.69 -18.67 -23.41
C ILE A 23 9.72 -19.96 -22.59
N ASN A 24 10.01 -19.85 -21.30
CA ASN A 24 10.09 -21.03 -20.44
C ASN A 24 8.70 -21.50 -19.95
N LYS A 25 8.64 -22.72 -19.40
CA LYS A 25 7.40 -23.31 -18.87
C LYS A 25 6.72 -22.49 -17.77
N LYS A 26 7.46 -21.59 -17.11
CA LYS A 26 6.93 -20.68 -16.08
C LYS A 26 6.35 -19.38 -16.68
N GLY A 27 6.36 -19.23 -18.00
CA GLY A 27 5.85 -18.05 -18.70
C GLY A 27 6.80 -16.86 -18.68
N TRP A 28 8.10 -17.08 -18.54
CA TRP A 28 9.09 -16.01 -18.69
C TRP A 28 9.71 -16.02 -20.08
N ALA A 29 9.70 -14.89 -20.75
CA ALA A 29 10.43 -14.64 -21.99
C ALA A 29 11.87 -14.23 -21.68
N GLU A 30 12.84 -14.97 -22.20
CA GLU A 30 14.27 -14.76 -21.96
C GLU A 30 14.92 -13.95 -23.07
N PHE A 31 15.75 -12.99 -22.69
CA PHE A 31 16.51 -12.12 -23.60
C PHE A 31 17.96 -11.98 -23.12
N TRP A 32 18.79 -11.36 -23.96
CA TRP A 32 20.06 -10.81 -23.50
C TRP A 32 19.82 -9.61 -22.59
N CYS A 33 20.64 -9.47 -21.55
CA CYS A 33 20.48 -8.36 -20.61
C CYS A 33 20.92 -7.05 -21.26
N PRO A 34 20.09 -6.00 -21.28
CA PRO A 34 20.47 -4.72 -21.86
C PRO A 34 21.51 -3.96 -21.00
N ALA A 35 21.78 -4.42 -19.78
CA ALA A 35 22.66 -3.74 -18.83
C ALA A 35 24.11 -4.29 -18.82
N HIS A 36 24.41 -5.36 -19.58
CA HIS A 36 25.78 -5.85 -19.73
C HIS A 36 25.98 -6.64 -21.04
N PRO A 37 27.17 -6.61 -21.66
CA PRO A 37 27.41 -7.14 -22.99
C PRO A 37 27.67 -8.66 -23.01
N ASP A 38 26.85 -9.45 -22.31
CA ASP A 38 27.00 -10.92 -22.30
C ASP A 38 26.69 -11.55 -23.66
N GLU A 39 25.85 -10.89 -24.45
CA GLU A 39 25.51 -11.31 -25.82
C GLU A 39 26.74 -11.44 -26.70
N GLN A 40 27.72 -10.52 -26.55
CA GLN A 40 28.98 -10.54 -27.31
C GLN A 40 29.85 -11.77 -27.01
N ARG A 41 29.53 -12.51 -25.95
CA ARG A 41 30.21 -13.76 -25.55
C ARG A 41 29.34 -15.00 -25.79
N GLY A 42 28.25 -14.86 -26.54
CA GLY A 42 27.36 -15.96 -26.91
C GLY A 42 28.14 -17.09 -27.60
N GLY A 43 27.90 -18.34 -27.17
CA GLY A 43 28.60 -19.52 -27.69
C GLY A 43 29.91 -19.89 -26.96
N THR A 44 30.36 -19.07 -25.99
CA THR A 44 31.49 -19.42 -25.09
C THR A 44 31.03 -19.46 -23.64
N THR A 45 31.13 -18.35 -22.91
CA THR A 45 30.74 -18.21 -21.49
C THR A 45 29.51 -17.33 -21.28
N GLY A 46 29.03 -16.64 -22.32
CA GLY A 46 27.83 -15.81 -22.26
C GLY A 46 26.56 -16.67 -22.26
N VAL A 47 25.67 -16.42 -21.29
CA VAL A 47 24.35 -17.06 -21.22
C VAL A 47 23.26 -15.99 -21.09
N PRO A 48 22.07 -16.18 -21.69
CA PRO A 48 20.93 -15.29 -21.48
C PRO A 48 20.53 -15.30 -20.00
N ASN A 49 20.71 -14.17 -19.34
CA ASN A 49 20.49 -14.04 -17.90
C ASN A 49 19.31 -13.13 -17.57
N PHE A 50 18.66 -12.52 -18.56
CA PHE A 50 17.58 -11.58 -18.37
C PHE A 50 16.25 -12.19 -18.83
N ALA A 51 15.21 -12.04 -18.01
CA ALA A 51 13.90 -12.56 -18.35
C ALA A 51 12.78 -11.62 -17.89
N ILE A 52 11.67 -11.64 -18.64
CA ILE A 52 10.44 -10.89 -18.39
C ILE A 52 9.31 -11.90 -18.13
N ASP A 53 8.59 -11.73 -17.03
CA ASP A 53 7.41 -12.55 -16.70
C ASP A 53 6.20 -12.07 -17.52
N LEU A 54 5.76 -12.88 -18.47
CA LEU A 54 4.66 -12.53 -19.38
C LEU A 54 3.30 -12.41 -18.70
N ASN A 55 3.18 -12.75 -17.41
CA ASN A 55 1.94 -12.57 -16.66
C ASN A 55 1.90 -11.24 -15.90
N THR A 56 3.04 -10.58 -15.70
CA THR A 56 3.13 -9.41 -14.81
C THR A 56 3.97 -8.26 -15.36
N GLY A 57 4.74 -8.46 -16.43
CA GLY A 57 5.66 -7.44 -16.97
C GLY A 57 6.90 -7.17 -16.11
N ARG A 58 7.06 -7.85 -14.97
CA ARG A 58 8.26 -7.75 -14.13
C ARG A 58 9.45 -8.38 -14.85
N TYR A 59 10.64 -7.84 -14.62
CA TYR A 59 11.85 -8.32 -15.24
C TYR A 59 12.99 -8.49 -14.24
N ASN A 60 13.89 -9.42 -14.54
CA ASN A 60 15.07 -9.67 -13.73
C ASN A 60 16.24 -10.20 -14.57
N CYS A 61 17.41 -9.62 -14.35
CA CYS A 61 18.68 -10.23 -14.73
C CYS A 61 19.24 -11.03 -13.55
N PHE A 62 19.35 -12.34 -13.70
CA PHE A 62 19.87 -13.26 -12.70
C PHE A 62 21.39 -13.18 -12.51
N ARG A 63 22.09 -12.39 -13.34
CA ARG A 63 23.53 -12.15 -13.24
C ARG A 63 23.87 -10.81 -12.60
N CYS A 64 23.44 -9.70 -13.19
CA CYS A 64 23.82 -8.35 -12.73
C CYS A 64 22.81 -7.71 -11.77
N GLY A 65 21.66 -8.35 -11.53
CA GLY A 65 20.61 -7.82 -10.66
C GLY A 65 19.79 -6.68 -11.27
N PHE A 66 19.95 -6.39 -12.56
CA PHE A 66 19.11 -5.45 -13.29
C PHE A 66 17.66 -5.95 -13.33
N LYS A 67 16.79 -5.33 -12.53
CA LYS A 67 15.42 -5.79 -12.29
C LYS A 67 14.43 -4.63 -12.17
N GLY A 68 13.15 -4.91 -12.36
CA GLY A 68 12.09 -3.91 -12.22
C GLY A 68 10.70 -4.54 -12.22
N GLY A 69 9.72 -3.74 -11.81
CA GLY A 69 8.35 -4.19 -11.58
C GLY A 69 7.48 -4.26 -12.82
N SER A 70 7.78 -3.47 -13.85
CA SER A 70 6.91 -3.28 -15.03
C SER A 70 7.71 -3.00 -16.30
N LEU A 71 7.07 -3.10 -17.48
CA LEU A 71 7.68 -2.73 -18.75
C LEU A 71 7.92 -1.22 -18.85
N TYR A 72 7.04 -0.41 -18.26
CA TYR A 72 7.30 1.03 -18.13
C TYR A 72 8.63 1.33 -17.40
N SER A 73 8.88 0.64 -16.29
CA SER A 73 10.14 0.80 -15.55
C SER A 73 11.36 0.26 -16.31
N LEU A 74 11.16 -0.67 -17.25
CA LEU A 74 12.20 -1.15 -18.16
C LEU A 74 12.51 -0.06 -19.19
N ALA A 75 11.49 0.44 -19.89
CA ALA A 75 11.62 1.45 -20.93
C ALA A 75 12.30 2.72 -20.41
N LYS A 76 11.88 3.22 -19.24
CA LYS A 76 12.50 4.38 -18.58
C LYS A 76 13.99 4.18 -18.32
N LYS A 77 14.41 2.99 -17.89
CA LYS A 77 15.84 2.69 -17.65
C LYS A 77 16.65 2.57 -18.93
N LEU A 78 16.01 2.17 -20.02
CA LEU A 78 16.64 2.06 -21.34
C LEU A 78 16.55 3.35 -22.16
N GLY A 79 15.91 4.40 -21.64
CA GLY A 79 15.65 5.63 -22.38
C GLY A 79 14.77 5.42 -23.61
N ALA A 80 13.94 4.38 -23.61
CA ALA A 80 13.00 4.10 -24.70
C ALA A 80 11.76 4.98 -24.55
N ASP A 81 11.34 5.60 -25.65
CA ASP A 81 10.08 6.36 -25.72
C ASP A 81 8.91 5.37 -25.76
N TYR A 82 8.38 5.06 -24.59
CA TYR A 82 7.30 4.11 -24.37
C TYR A 82 6.26 4.71 -23.43
N GLN A 83 5.04 4.88 -23.94
CA GLN A 83 3.88 5.30 -23.19
C GLN A 83 2.90 4.11 -23.12
N PRO A 84 2.63 3.55 -21.93
CA PRO A 84 1.74 2.41 -21.80
C PRO A 84 0.31 2.83 -22.20
N LYS A 85 -0.35 2.05 -23.07
CA LYS A 85 -1.71 2.35 -23.58
C LYS A 85 -2.81 2.23 -22.52
N GLN A 86 -2.52 1.51 -21.44
CA GLN A 86 -3.31 1.42 -20.22
C GLN A 86 -2.29 1.46 -19.09
N ALA A 87 -2.54 2.20 -18.01
CA ALA A 87 -1.69 2.14 -16.83
C ALA A 87 -1.46 0.66 -16.49
N GLU A 88 -0.22 0.16 -16.62
CA GLU A 88 0.13 -1.23 -16.33
C GLU A 88 -0.03 -1.45 -14.82
N PHE A 89 -1.27 -1.54 -14.36
CA PHE A 89 -1.61 -2.13 -13.10
C PHE A 89 -1.35 -3.61 -13.28
N ILE A 90 -0.20 -4.04 -12.78
CA ILE A 90 0.12 -5.45 -12.62
C ILE A 90 -1.06 -6.05 -11.84
N THR A 91 -1.95 -6.78 -12.51
CA THR A 91 -2.93 -7.63 -11.83
C THR A 91 -2.11 -8.64 -11.05
N LYS A 92 -1.91 -8.37 -9.75
CA LYS A 92 -1.25 -9.31 -8.85
C LYS A 92 -2.11 -10.57 -8.87
N ARG A 93 -1.47 -11.75 -9.02
CA ARG A 93 -2.16 -13.00 -8.69
C ARG A 93 -2.77 -12.83 -7.29
N PRO A 94 -4.04 -13.24 -7.08
CA PRO A 94 -4.63 -13.20 -5.75
C PRO A 94 -3.72 -13.98 -4.79
N LYS A 95 -3.24 -13.31 -3.73
CA LYS A 95 -2.34 -13.93 -2.74
C LYS A 95 -2.97 -15.16 -2.06
N HIS A 96 -4.30 -15.29 -2.12
CA HIS A 96 -5.10 -16.30 -1.45
C HIS A 96 -4.70 -17.75 -1.77
N GLU A 97 -4.29 -18.08 -3.01
CA GLU A 97 -3.93 -19.46 -3.35
C GLU A 97 -2.58 -19.90 -2.74
N ILE A 98 -1.65 -18.97 -2.49
CA ILE A 98 -0.30 -19.29 -2.01
C ILE A 98 -0.30 -19.60 -0.50
N ASN A 99 -1.23 -19.03 0.25
CA ASN A 99 -1.31 -19.19 1.70
C ASN A 99 -2.31 -20.28 2.13
N GLY A 100 -2.81 -21.08 1.19
CA GLY A 100 -3.81 -22.11 1.47
C GLY A 100 -5.16 -21.54 1.91
N GLY A 101 -5.55 -20.38 1.39
CA GLY A 101 -6.79 -19.70 1.75
C GLY A 101 -6.72 -18.83 3.02
N ILE A 102 -5.60 -18.81 3.73
CA ILE A 102 -5.43 -17.97 4.93
C ILE A 102 -5.44 -16.48 4.58
N THR A 103 -6.20 -15.70 5.33
CA THR A 103 -6.37 -14.26 5.19
C THR A 103 -6.10 -13.52 6.50
N VAL A 104 -6.16 -12.18 6.49
CA VAL A 104 -6.00 -11.36 7.70
C VAL A 104 -7.12 -11.65 8.71
N THR A 105 -8.29 -12.09 8.27
CA THR A 105 -9.42 -12.47 9.15
C THR A 105 -9.06 -13.60 10.11
N ASP A 106 -8.18 -14.53 9.70
CA ASP A 106 -7.69 -15.64 10.54
C ASP A 106 -6.80 -15.17 11.72
N LEU A 107 -6.49 -13.87 11.77
CA LEU A 107 -5.70 -13.25 12.84
C LEU A 107 -6.55 -12.56 13.91
N SER A 108 -7.87 -12.74 13.90
CA SER A 108 -8.81 -12.07 14.81
C SER A 108 -8.40 -12.15 16.29
N GLU A 109 -7.95 -13.32 16.77
CA GLU A 109 -7.45 -13.51 18.13
C GLU A 109 -6.23 -12.62 18.43
N ALA A 110 -5.25 -12.59 17.52
CA ALA A 110 -4.05 -11.77 17.68
C ALA A 110 -4.35 -10.27 17.62
N LEU A 111 -5.31 -9.87 16.77
CA LEU A 111 -5.77 -8.49 16.67
C LEU A 111 -6.50 -8.06 17.94
N ALA A 112 -7.36 -8.91 18.50
CA ALA A 112 -8.02 -8.66 19.77
C ALA A 112 -7.00 -8.53 20.92
N ASP A 113 -5.98 -9.39 20.97
CA ASP A 113 -4.88 -9.28 21.93
C ASP A 113 -4.16 -7.93 21.80
N ALA A 114 -3.80 -7.52 20.58
CA ALA A 114 -3.16 -6.23 20.32
C ALA A 114 -4.04 -5.03 20.72
N GLN A 115 -5.32 -5.06 20.37
CA GLN A 115 -6.30 -4.02 20.72
C GLN A 115 -6.48 -3.87 22.24
N SER A 116 -6.54 -4.98 22.98
CA SER A 116 -6.67 -4.97 24.43
C SER A 116 -5.53 -4.23 25.15
N ARG A 117 -4.36 -4.14 24.51
CA ARG A 117 -3.14 -3.55 25.07
C ARG A 117 -2.98 -2.06 24.76
N ILE A 118 -3.73 -1.51 23.81
CA ILE A 118 -3.43 -0.19 23.23
C ILE A 118 -3.33 0.91 24.29
N LEU A 119 -4.35 1.08 25.12
CA LEU A 119 -4.49 2.21 26.04
C LEU A 119 -3.34 2.32 27.07
N GLY A 120 -2.80 1.18 27.50
CA GLY A 120 -1.70 1.09 28.47
C GLY A 120 -0.31 0.94 27.85
N SER A 121 -0.20 0.97 26.52
CA SER A 121 1.04 0.70 25.79
C SER A 121 1.86 1.96 25.49
N SER A 122 3.10 1.76 25.03
CA SER A 122 3.89 2.86 24.46
C SER A 122 3.37 3.34 23.10
N ALA A 123 2.63 2.51 22.36
CA ALA A 123 1.95 2.95 21.16
C ALA A 123 0.94 4.06 21.43
N MET A 124 0.23 4.03 22.57
CA MET A 124 -0.65 5.14 22.94
C MET A 124 0.10 6.43 23.28
N LEU A 125 1.32 6.35 23.81
CA LEU A 125 2.17 7.55 23.99
C LEU A 125 2.53 8.17 22.64
N TYR A 126 2.93 7.33 21.68
CA TYR A 126 3.23 7.77 20.31
C TYR A 126 1.99 8.34 19.61
N LEU A 127 0.84 7.67 19.72
CA LEU A 127 -0.44 8.13 19.16
C LEU A 127 -0.85 9.49 19.73
N LYS A 128 -0.72 9.70 21.05
CA LYS A 128 -0.98 11.00 21.68
C LYS A 128 -0.04 12.09 21.17
N HIS A 129 1.25 11.78 21.01
CA HIS A 129 2.20 12.70 20.41
C HIS A 129 1.81 13.07 18.96
N ARG A 130 1.22 12.13 18.22
CA ARG A 130 0.63 12.35 16.88
C ARG A 130 -0.78 12.95 16.91
N GLY A 131 -1.29 13.39 18.07
CA GLY A 131 -2.59 14.04 18.19
C GLY A 131 -3.82 13.11 18.09
N VAL A 132 -3.61 11.79 18.07
CA VAL A 132 -4.70 10.80 18.05
C VAL A 132 -5.18 10.56 19.48
N THR A 133 -6.48 10.79 19.72
CA THR A 133 -7.07 10.57 21.05
C THR A 133 -7.28 9.07 21.34
N PRO A 134 -7.36 8.68 22.63
CA PRO A 134 -7.75 7.31 23.01
C PRO A 134 -9.08 6.87 22.42
N TYR A 135 -10.06 7.77 22.33
CA TYR A 135 -11.36 7.49 21.73
C TYR A 135 -11.23 7.12 20.25
N THR A 136 -10.53 7.94 19.45
CA THR A 136 -10.27 7.64 18.04
C THR A 136 -9.49 6.34 17.87
N ALA A 137 -8.49 6.08 18.72
CA ALA A 137 -7.73 4.84 18.69
C ALA A 137 -8.63 3.61 18.91
N MET A 138 -9.55 3.66 19.87
CA MET A 138 -10.51 2.59 20.12
C MET A 138 -11.53 2.45 18.98
N LEU A 139 -12.07 3.57 18.50
CA LEU A 139 -13.06 3.61 17.42
C LEU A 139 -12.55 2.97 16.13
N TYR A 140 -11.28 3.19 15.80
CA TYR A 140 -10.61 2.60 14.64
C TYR A 140 -9.94 1.25 14.95
N GLY A 141 -10.17 0.67 16.13
CA GLY A 141 -9.63 -0.64 16.49
C GLY A 141 -8.10 -0.71 16.47
N LEU A 142 -7.41 0.38 16.82
CA LEU A 142 -5.95 0.40 16.90
C LEU A 142 -5.45 -0.54 18.01
N GLY A 143 -4.39 -1.28 17.72
CA GLY A 143 -3.73 -2.20 18.65
C GLY A 143 -2.26 -1.87 18.87
N PHE A 144 -1.69 -2.44 19.93
CA PHE A 144 -0.25 -2.44 20.17
C PHE A 144 0.34 -3.81 19.83
N GLY A 145 1.18 -3.85 18.79
CA GLY A 145 1.81 -5.08 18.33
C GLY A 145 2.94 -5.50 19.26
N ILE A 146 2.80 -6.66 19.91
CA ILE A 146 3.88 -7.28 20.69
C ILE A 146 4.51 -8.43 19.92
N GLY A 147 5.81 -8.68 20.15
CA GLY A 147 6.56 -9.69 19.41
C GLY A 147 6.10 -11.12 19.68
N ASN A 148 5.56 -11.41 20.87
CA ASN A 148 5.09 -12.73 21.25
C ASN A 148 3.70 -12.64 21.90
N PRO A 149 2.63 -12.44 21.11
CA PRO A 149 1.27 -12.41 21.63
C PRO A 149 0.86 -13.80 22.12
N ALA A 150 0.04 -13.83 23.18
CA ALA A 150 -0.48 -15.05 23.77
C ALA A 150 -1.72 -15.50 22.98
N VAL A 151 -1.49 -16.19 21.86
CA VAL A 151 -2.54 -16.61 20.93
C VAL A 151 -2.49 -18.10 20.67
N SER A 152 -3.59 -18.65 20.19
CA SER A 152 -3.73 -20.06 19.85
C SER A 152 -2.74 -20.49 18.76
N PHE A 153 -2.52 -21.80 18.68
CA PHE A 153 -1.71 -22.40 17.61
C PHE A 153 -2.27 -22.10 16.21
N PRO A 154 -3.60 -22.24 15.94
CA PRO A 154 -4.17 -21.85 14.65
C PRO A 154 -3.85 -20.42 14.23
N THR A 155 -3.99 -19.44 15.13
CA THR A 155 -3.67 -18.04 14.82
C THR A 155 -2.18 -17.82 14.59
N THR A 156 -1.32 -18.52 15.34
CA THR A 156 0.12 -18.49 15.12
C THR A 156 0.49 -19.08 13.74
N ASP A 157 -0.11 -20.21 13.36
CA ASP A 157 0.08 -20.86 12.06
C ASP A 157 -0.40 -19.96 10.91
N ALA A 158 -1.54 -19.28 11.07
CA ALA A 158 -2.01 -18.26 10.14
C ALA A 158 -0.98 -17.12 9.98
N GLY A 159 -0.44 -16.61 11.09
CA GLY A 159 0.64 -15.62 11.09
C GLY A 159 1.89 -16.10 10.34
N TYR A 160 2.28 -17.37 10.47
CA TYR A 160 3.38 -17.95 9.70
C TYR A 160 3.06 -18.00 8.20
N LYS A 161 1.88 -18.49 7.82
CA LYS A 161 1.44 -18.59 6.41
C LYS A 161 1.33 -17.23 5.74
N LEU A 162 0.95 -16.19 6.47
CA LEU A 162 0.93 -14.80 5.98
C LEU A 162 2.31 -14.13 5.96
N GLY A 163 3.37 -14.81 6.42
CA GLY A 163 4.71 -14.24 6.51
C GLY A 163 4.82 -13.12 7.55
N MET A 164 3.98 -13.16 8.59
CA MET A 164 3.96 -12.23 9.70
C MET A 164 4.85 -12.67 10.86
N VAL A 165 5.24 -13.94 10.93
CA VAL A 165 6.09 -14.46 12.01
C VAL A 165 7.48 -14.82 11.47
N TYR A 166 8.52 -14.26 12.09
CA TYR A 166 9.92 -14.52 11.77
C TYR A 166 10.68 -14.92 13.03
N ARG A 167 11.35 -16.09 13.01
CA ARG A 167 12.11 -16.61 14.16
C ARG A 167 11.31 -16.61 15.47
N ARG A 168 10.03 -16.98 15.40
CA ARG A 168 9.04 -16.99 16.50
C ARG A 168 8.61 -15.61 17.01
N GLU A 169 9.08 -14.52 16.41
CA GLU A 169 8.63 -13.16 16.71
C GLU A 169 7.69 -12.65 15.62
N TRP A 170 6.59 -12.03 16.03
CA TRP A 170 5.68 -11.36 15.12
C TRP A 170 6.30 -10.06 14.61
N LEU A 171 6.30 -9.89 13.29
CA LEU A 171 6.88 -8.77 12.57
C LEU A 171 6.14 -7.45 12.80
N TRP A 172 5.11 -7.41 13.63
CA TRP A 172 4.47 -6.18 14.10
C TRP A 172 4.98 -5.70 15.46
N ALA A 173 6.04 -6.33 16.01
CA ALA A 173 6.53 -5.97 17.34
C ALA A 173 6.87 -4.47 17.44
N GLU A 174 6.46 -3.85 18.55
CA GLU A 174 6.68 -2.43 18.84
C GLU A 174 6.13 -1.54 17.71
N SER A 175 4.83 -1.69 17.44
CA SER A 175 4.10 -0.92 16.42
C SER A 175 2.69 -0.53 16.87
N VAL A 176 2.15 0.49 16.22
CA VAL A 176 0.70 0.70 16.13
C VAL A 176 0.17 -0.25 15.05
N VAL A 177 -0.83 -1.05 15.40
CA VAL A 177 -1.49 -2.01 14.53
C VAL A 177 -2.86 -1.44 14.14
N TYR A 178 -3.20 -1.46 12.86
CA TYR A 178 -4.49 -1.03 12.34
C TYR A 178 -5.04 -2.09 11.39
N ALA A 179 -6.13 -2.74 11.77
CA ALA A 179 -6.83 -3.71 10.93
C ALA A 179 -8.06 -3.03 10.32
N ASP A 180 -8.27 -3.25 9.02
CA ASP A 180 -9.33 -2.59 8.27
C ASP A 180 -10.09 -3.62 7.40
N PRO A 181 -11.44 -3.65 7.48
CA PRO A 181 -12.27 -3.09 8.57
C PRO A 181 -11.93 -3.67 9.96
N VAL A 182 -12.50 -3.07 11.02
CA VAL A 182 -12.30 -3.55 12.41
C VAL A 182 -12.85 -4.96 12.62
N ILE A 183 -13.97 -5.29 11.95
CA ILE A 183 -14.62 -6.60 11.97
C ILE A 183 -14.36 -7.26 10.62
N ASP A 184 -13.94 -8.52 10.60
CA ASP A 184 -13.56 -9.27 9.40
C ASP A 184 -12.51 -8.54 8.53
N PRO A 185 -11.33 -8.22 9.12
CA PRO A 185 -10.32 -7.42 8.46
C PRO A 185 -9.77 -8.12 7.21
N VAL A 186 -9.63 -7.36 6.12
CA VAL A 186 -9.03 -7.81 4.86
C VAL A 186 -7.60 -7.31 4.69
N VAL A 187 -7.26 -6.24 5.40
CA VAL A 187 -5.93 -5.63 5.41
C VAL A 187 -5.48 -5.34 6.83
N LEU A 188 -4.18 -5.49 7.06
CA LEU A 188 -3.51 -5.14 8.29
C LEU A 188 -2.36 -4.17 7.99
N ASN A 189 -2.45 -2.97 8.54
CA ASN A 189 -1.39 -1.98 8.51
C ASN A 189 -0.65 -1.95 9.85
N VAL A 190 0.68 -1.84 9.81
CA VAL A 190 1.49 -1.60 10.99
C VAL A 190 2.38 -0.40 10.78
N ARG A 191 2.39 0.50 11.77
CA ARG A 191 3.30 1.63 11.85
C ARG A 191 4.26 1.40 13.00
N TYR A 192 5.53 1.16 12.69
CA TYR A 192 6.53 0.86 13.69
C TYR A 192 6.81 2.09 14.56
N LEU A 193 6.91 1.87 15.87
CA LEU A 193 7.25 2.92 16.82
C LEU A 193 8.69 3.43 16.56
N PRO A 194 8.91 4.76 16.60
CA PRO A 194 10.25 5.31 16.72
C PRO A 194 10.95 4.80 17.99
N SER A 195 12.28 4.76 17.97
CA SER A 195 13.11 4.18 19.04
C SER A 195 12.80 4.70 20.43
N GLU A 196 12.50 5.99 20.55
CA GLU A 196 12.20 6.71 21.78
C GLU A 196 10.85 6.32 22.40
N TYR A 197 9.96 5.69 21.62
CA TYR A 197 8.68 5.13 22.09
C TYR A 197 8.74 3.61 22.27
N MET A 198 9.85 2.95 21.94
CA MET A 198 9.94 1.50 22.09
C MET A 198 10.15 1.10 23.55
N ARG A 199 9.45 0.08 24.04
CA ARG A 199 9.74 -0.50 25.35
C ARG A 199 10.85 -1.53 25.29
N GLN A 200 10.91 -2.26 24.18
CA GLN A 200 11.90 -3.31 23.94
C GLN A 200 12.45 -3.18 22.52
N GLY A 201 13.67 -3.69 22.31
CA GLY A 201 14.20 -3.83 20.96
C GLY A 201 13.42 -4.87 20.16
N ARG A 202 13.36 -4.71 18.83
CA ARG A 202 12.84 -5.75 17.92
C ARG A 202 13.94 -6.75 17.61
N GLY A 203 13.59 -8.03 17.48
CA GLY A 203 14.53 -9.06 17.01
C GLY A 203 14.74 -9.07 15.49
N PHE A 204 14.19 -8.10 14.77
CA PHE A 204 14.33 -7.91 13.33
C PHE A 204 14.67 -6.46 12.97
N LYS A 205 15.35 -6.28 11.84
CA LYS A 205 15.67 -4.96 11.28
C LYS A 205 14.54 -4.48 10.38
N LEU A 206 14.19 -3.21 10.51
CA LEU A 206 13.31 -2.54 9.56
C LEU A 206 14.06 -2.26 8.25
N GLY A 207 13.30 -2.27 7.15
CA GLY A 207 13.78 -1.77 5.87
C GLY A 207 13.76 -0.24 5.82
N LYS A 208 13.67 0.32 4.61
CA LYS A 208 13.61 1.77 4.40
C LYS A 208 12.32 2.43 4.88
N HIS A 209 11.24 1.66 5.06
CA HIS A 209 9.92 2.19 5.38
C HIS A 209 9.55 1.92 6.84
N PRO A 210 9.00 2.90 7.55
CA PRO A 210 8.57 2.78 8.96
C PRO A 210 7.20 2.11 9.10
N HIS A 211 6.73 1.41 8.06
CA HIS A 211 5.44 0.73 8.06
C HIS A 211 5.50 -0.56 7.25
N ARG A 212 4.52 -1.42 7.45
CA ARG A 212 4.28 -2.62 6.63
C ARG A 212 2.78 -2.88 6.53
N THR A 213 2.37 -3.54 5.45
CA THR A 213 0.97 -3.90 5.22
C THR A 213 0.87 -5.36 4.77
N TRP A 214 -0.11 -6.08 5.32
CA TRP A 214 -0.52 -7.43 4.90
C TRP A 214 -1.99 -7.42 4.46
N GLY A 215 -2.39 -8.44 3.71
CA GLY A 215 -3.72 -8.52 3.13
C GLY A 215 -3.88 -7.74 1.82
N ASP A 216 -5.13 -7.55 1.44
CA ASP A 216 -5.54 -6.99 0.16
C ASP A 216 -6.20 -5.62 0.35
N ARG A 217 -5.68 -4.62 -0.36
CA ARG A 217 -6.14 -3.23 -0.28
C ARG A 217 -7.13 -2.98 -1.39
N LEU A 218 -8.36 -3.44 -1.19
CA LEU A 218 -9.43 -3.39 -2.19
C LEU A 218 -10.16 -2.03 -2.21
N ALA A 219 -10.08 -1.28 -1.12
CA ALA A 219 -10.66 0.05 -0.96
C ALA A 219 -9.70 0.96 -0.20
N PRO A 220 -9.88 2.29 -0.25
CA PRO A 220 -9.22 3.22 0.66
C PRO A 220 -9.43 2.77 2.11
N LEU A 221 -8.38 2.82 2.91
CA LEU A 221 -8.46 2.39 4.29
C LEU A 221 -9.28 3.43 5.07
N GLY A 222 -10.21 2.99 5.90
CA GLY A 222 -11.25 3.78 6.53
C GLY A 222 -12.58 3.76 5.78
N ALA A 223 -12.64 3.22 4.54
CA ALA A 223 -13.87 3.20 3.74
C ALA A 223 -15.02 2.43 4.40
N TRP A 224 -14.76 1.51 5.32
CA TRP A 224 -15.79 0.83 6.13
C TRP A 224 -16.62 1.79 7.01
N ARG A 225 -16.18 3.03 7.20
CA ARG A 225 -16.92 4.10 7.90
C ARG A 225 -17.92 4.82 7.00
N ILE A 226 -17.84 4.63 5.68
CA ILE A 226 -18.78 5.20 4.71
C ILE A 226 -20.13 4.52 4.89
N THR A 227 -21.19 5.30 4.86
CA THR A 227 -22.56 4.84 5.03
C THR A 227 -23.44 5.38 3.90
N GLU A 228 -24.69 4.93 3.83
CA GLU A 228 -25.68 5.48 2.88
C GLU A 228 -25.94 6.99 3.07
N ARG A 229 -25.59 7.56 4.24
CA ARG A 229 -25.68 9.00 4.52
C ARG A 229 -24.47 9.80 4.03
N THR A 230 -23.39 9.14 3.67
CA THR A 230 -22.15 9.80 3.28
C THR A 230 -22.32 10.41 1.90
N GLN A 231 -22.15 11.72 1.81
CA GLN A 231 -22.25 12.50 0.58
C GLN A 231 -20.89 12.91 0.05
N ALA A 232 -19.91 13.07 0.95
CA ALA A 232 -18.56 13.48 0.63
C ALA A 232 -17.51 12.59 1.29
N VAL A 233 -16.34 12.50 0.67
CA VAL A 233 -15.20 11.74 1.18
C VAL A 233 -13.97 12.64 1.26
N LEU A 234 -13.45 12.81 2.47
CA LEU A 234 -12.15 13.44 2.72
C LEU A 234 -11.06 12.38 2.52
N VAL A 235 -10.17 12.61 1.56
CA VAL A 235 -9.11 11.68 1.17
C VAL A 235 -7.76 12.28 1.52
N VAL A 236 -6.94 11.50 2.23
CA VAL A 236 -5.56 11.84 2.62
C VAL A 236 -4.60 10.70 2.28
N GLU A 237 -3.30 10.95 2.38
CA GLU A 237 -2.28 9.94 2.04
C GLU A 237 -1.98 8.99 3.21
N GLY A 238 -1.88 9.52 4.42
CA GLY A 238 -1.34 8.81 5.58
C GLY A 238 -2.39 8.34 6.59
N LEU A 239 -1.98 7.33 7.39
CA LEU A 239 -2.81 6.78 8.47
C LEU A 239 -3.12 7.85 9.53
N PHE A 240 -2.14 8.64 9.94
CA PHE A 240 -2.34 9.63 11.00
C PHE A 240 -3.20 10.80 10.53
N ASP A 241 -3.02 11.22 9.28
CA ASP A 241 -3.88 12.22 8.62
C ASP A 241 -5.33 11.77 8.64
N MET A 242 -5.59 10.49 8.35
CA MET A 242 -6.96 9.96 8.38
C MET A 242 -7.52 9.91 9.79
N LEU A 243 -6.76 9.41 10.76
CA LEU A 243 -7.20 9.33 12.16
C LEU A 243 -7.51 10.72 12.74
N VAL A 244 -6.64 11.69 12.50
CA VAL A 244 -6.83 13.07 12.96
C VAL A 244 -7.96 13.75 12.18
N GLY A 245 -8.03 13.59 10.86
CA GLY A 245 -9.13 14.10 10.05
C GLY A 245 -10.49 13.56 10.50
N ALA A 246 -10.60 12.25 10.73
CA ALA A 246 -11.81 11.61 11.25
C ALA A 246 -12.21 12.13 12.64
N GLN A 247 -11.22 12.37 13.50
CA GLN A 247 -11.46 12.99 14.81
C GLN A 247 -12.06 14.39 14.66
N PHE A 248 -11.54 15.20 13.75
CA PHE A 248 -12.02 16.57 13.51
C PHE A 248 -13.41 16.59 12.87
N LEU A 249 -13.71 15.66 11.96
CA LEU A 249 -15.06 15.47 11.40
C LEU A 249 -16.08 15.17 12.50
N ASN A 250 -15.76 14.24 13.41
CA ASN A 250 -16.63 13.93 14.55
C ASN A 250 -16.82 15.14 15.48
N GLN A 251 -15.74 15.87 15.81
CA GLN A 251 -15.81 17.05 16.68
C GLN A 251 -16.67 18.18 16.11
N ARG A 252 -16.75 18.28 14.78
CA ARG A 252 -17.56 19.29 14.07
C ARG A 252 -18.97 18.81 13.75
N GLY A 253 -19.31 17.56 14.07
CA GLY A 253 -20.62 16.99 13.73
C GLY A 253 -20.83 16.76 12.23
N LEU A 254 -19.74 16.54 11.47
CA LEU A 254 -19.77 16.32 10.02
C LEU A 254 -19.81 14.83 9.63
N TYR A 255 -19.57 13.93 10.58
CA TYR A 255 -19.78 12.49 10.37
C TYR A 255 -21.23 12.15 10.79
N PRO A 256 -21.99 11.35 10.00
CA PRO A 256 -21.57 10.51 8.87
C PRO A 256 -21.66 11.11 7.46
N GLU A 257 -22.07 12.37 7.32
CA GLU A 257 -22.22 13.06 6.02
C GLU A 257 -20.90 13.11 5.24
N ILE A 258 -19.78 13.24 5.97
CA ILE A 258 -18.42 13.20 5.44
C ILE A 258 -17.63 12.11 6.15
N ALA A 259 -17.01 11.22 5.38
CA ALA A 259 -16.10 10.20 5.89
C ALA A 259 -14.64 10.51 5.51
N CYS A 260 -13.70 10.16 6.38
CA CYS A 260 -12.27 10.32 6.11
C CYS A 260 -11.63 8.95 5.80
N VAL A 261 -10.89 8.88 4.70
CA VAL A 261 -10.18 7.67 4.23
C VAL A 261 -8.74 7.99 3.84
N TYR A 262 -7.87 6.98 3.79
CA TYR A 262 -6.51 7.14 3.25
C TYR A 262 -6.10 6.07 2.25
N THR A 263 -5.19 6.44 1.36
CA THR A 263 -4.71 5.59 0.26
C THR A 263 -3.55 4.66 0.61
N ASN A 264 -3.10 4.71 1.87
CA ASN A 264 -1.90 4.05 2.35
C ASN A 264 -0.61 4.51 1.64
N GLY A 265 -0.45 5.83 1.57
CA GLY A 265 0.67 6.58 1.01
C GLY A 265 0.38 7.23 -0.36
N ALA A 266 1.35 8.02 -0.81
CA ALA A 266 1.38 8.75 -2.09
C ALA A 266 1.21 7.89 -3.36
N SER A 267 1.35 6.58 -3.25
CA SER A 267 1.26 5.65 -4.38
C SER A 267 0.16 4.61 -4.12
N PRO A 268 -1.13 4.95 -4.33
CA PRO A 268 -2.25 4.03 -4.14
C PRO A 268 -2.09 2.78 -5.01
N SER A 269 -2.66 1.66 -4.57
CA SER A 269 -2.73 0.46 -5.40
C SER A 269 -3.79 0.59 -6.50
N ALA A 270 -3.69 -0.26 -7.52
CA ALA A 270 -4.64 -0.32 -8.63
C ALA A 270 -6.08 -0.39 -8.14
N GLU A 271 -6.31 -1.28 -7.18
CA GLU A 271 -7.63 -1.58 -6.63
C GLU A 271 -8.20 -0.37 -5.85
N ILE A 272 -7.34 0.40 -5.15
CA ILE A 272 -7.75 1.65 -4.51
C ILE A 272 -8.13 2.70 -5.55
N VAL A 273 -7.35 2.81 -6.64
CA VAL A 273 -7.61 3.75 -7.72
C VAL A 273 -8.91 3.39 -8.46
N GLU A 274 -9.13 2.10 -8.73
CA GLU A 274 -10.37 1.58 -9.31
C GLU A 274 -11.58 1.88 -8.44
N TRP A 275 -11.47 1.70 -7.11
CA TRP A 275 -12.53 2.04 -6.16
C TRP A 275 -13.00 3.50 -6.31
N PHE A 276 -12.07 4.46 -6.44
CA PHE A 276 -12.42 5.86 -6.68
C PHE A 276 -13.10 6.11 -8.04
N GLY A 277 -12.91 5.23 -9.02
CA GLY A 277 -13.56 5.29 -10.34
C GLY A 277 -14.92 4.59 -10.39
N GLU A 278 -15.32 3.92 -9.32
CA GLU A 278 -16.59 3.19 -9.20
C GLU A 278 -17.58 3.87 -8.26
N HIS A 279 -17.12 4.75 -7.39
CA HIS A 279 -17.94 5.40 -6.37
C HIS A 279 -18.01 6.91 -6.61
N ASP A 280 -19.23 7.45 -6.72
CA ASP A 280 -19.47 8.88 -6.95
C ASP A 280 -19.78 9.57 -5.61
N TYR A 281 -18.82 10.36 -5.11
CA TYR A 281 -18.95 11.21 -3.92
C TYR A 281 -18.40 12.60 -4.24
N ASP A 282 -18.74 13.60 -3.43
CA ASP A 282 -17.99 14.84 -3.43
C ASP A 282 -16.63 14.62 -2.75
N TYR A 283 -15.56 14.56 -3.55
CA TYR A 283 -14.22 14.26 -3.04
C TYR A 283 -13.47 15.50 -2.55
N PHE A 284 -12.94 15.45 -1.33
CA PHE A 284 -12.03 16.46 -0.78
C PHE A 284 -10.63 15.87 -0.66
N LEU A 285 -9.74 16.19 -1.60
CA LEU A 285 -8.38 15.67 -1.64
C LEU A 285 -7.46 16.61 -0.85
N ILE A 286 -6.92 16.14 0.27
CA ILE A 286 -5.95 16.90 1.07
C ILE A 286 -4.59 16.23 0.91
N GLN A 287 -3.72 16.84 0.10
CA GLN A 287 -2.41 16.28 -0.25
C GLN A 287 -1.33 16.68 0.75
N ASP A 288 -0.28 15.86 0.85
CA ASP A 288 0.99 16.27 1.44
C ASP A 288 1.68 17.30 0.53
N MET A 289 2.44 18.22 1.13
CA MET A 289 3.08 19.32 0.40
C MET A 289 4.46 18.93 -0.16
N ASP A 290 4.52 17.79 -0.83
CA ASP A 290 5.72 17.25 -1.45
C ASP A 290 5.48 16.66 -2.86
N LYS A 291 6.54 16.16 -3.49
CA LYS A 291 6.44 15.54 -4.83
C LYS A 291 5.55 14.29 -4.83
N GLY A 292 5.52 13.55 -3.72
CA GLY A 292 4.66 12.39 -3.56
C GLY A 292 3.19 12.80 -3.62
N GLY A 293 2.83 13.88 -2.91
CA GLY A 293 1.49 14.46 -2.95
C GLY A 293 1.09 14.95 -4.33
N ASP A 294 1.99 15.58 -5.09
CA ASP A 294 1.71 15.98 -6.47
C ASP A 294 1.40 14.77 -7.37
N ASP A 295 2.22 13.72 -7.30
CA ASP A 295 2.05 12.49 -8.09
C ASP A 295 0.76 11.73 -7.66
N TRP A 296 0.43 11.77 -6.35
CA TRP A 296 -0.77 11.20 -5.76
C TRP A 296 -2.04 11.89 -6.27
N THR A 297 -2.07 13.23 -6.19
CA THR A 297 -3.17 14.06 -6.67
C THR A 297 -3.41 13.84 -8.16
N ALA A 298 -2.35 13.85 -8.98
CA ALA A 298 -2.47 13.59 -10.41
C ALA A 298 -3.12 12.21 -10.69
N THR A 299 -2.75 11.19 -9.93
CA THR A 299 -3.30 9.83 -10.06
C THR A 299 -4.80 9.79 -9.76
N LEU A 300 -5.24 10.37 -8.63
CA LEU A 300 -6.65 10.32 -8.23
C LEU A 300 -7.53 11.22 -9.11
N THR A 301 -7.08 12.44 -9.39
CA THR A 301 -7.83 13.40 -10.20
C THR A 301 -7.98 12.93 -11.64
N GLN A 302 -7.02 12.20 -12.20
CA GLN A 302 -7.17 11.59 -13.53
C GLN A 302 -8.40 10.67 -13.57
N VAL A 303 -8.53 9.76 -12.60
CA VAL A 303 -9.69 8.84 -12.55
C VAL A 303 -11.00 9.58 -12.33
N MET A 304 -11.01 10.59 -11.46
CA MET A 304 -12.21 11.39 -11.21
C MET A 304 -12.62 12.19 -12.46
N ASN A 305 -11.66 12.79 -13.18
CA ASN A 305 -11.90 13.50 -14.43
C ASN A 305 -12.45 12.57 -15.52
N ASP A 306 -11.89 11.36 -15.67
CA ASP A 306 -12.35 10.38 -16.64
C ASP A 306 -13.79 9.92 -16.38
N LYS A 307 -14.23 9.95 -15.11
CA LYS A 307 -15.59 9.58 -14.68
C LYS A 307 -16.55 10.75 -14.55
N GLY A 308 -16.05 11.98 -14.62
CA GLY A 308 -16.84 13.19 -14.36
C GLY A 308 -17.24 13.37 -12.89
N PHE A 309 -16.52 12.75 -11.96
CA PHE A 309 -16.76 12.88 -10.52
C PHE A 309 -16.27 14.22 -9.99
N LYS A 310 -16.96 14.75 -8.99
CA LYS A 310 -16.63 16.04 -8.38
C LYS A 310 -15.49 15.88 -7.39
N TYR A 311 -14.51 16.76 -7.46
CA TYR A 311 -13.46 16.84 -6.47
C TYR A 311 -13.02 18.28 -6.20
N THR A 312 -12.55 18.52 -4.99
CA THR A 312 -11.88 19.75 -4.56
C THR A 312 -10.52 19.40 -4.02
N LEU A 313 -9.48 20.00 -4.59
CA LEU A 313 -8.12 19.88 -4.11
C LEU A 313 -7.85 20.93 -3.03
N ILE A 314 -7.34 20.49 -1.89
CA ILE A 314 -7.13 21.29 -0.70
C ILE A 314 -5.67 21.17 -0.30
N TYR A 315 -5.07 22.33 -0.03
CA TYR A 315 -3.68 22.42 0.39
C TYR A 315 -3.62 22.88 1.85
N PRO A 316 -2.97 22.10 2.73
CA PRO A 316 -2.68 22.55 4.08
C PRO A 316 -1.85 23.86 4.09
N PRO A 317 -2.05 24.75 5.08
CA PRO A 317 -1.31 25.99 5.17
C PRO A 317 0.17 25.74 5.50
N ALA A 318 1.02 26.68 5.08
CA ALA A 318 2.43 26.76 5.48
C ALA A 318 3.27 25.47 5.23
N GLY A 319 2.88 24.65 4.24
CA GLY A 319 3.62 23.43 3.92
C GLY A 319 3.48 22.32 4.96
N MET A 320 2.49 22.40 5.85
CA MET A 320 2.24 21.38 6.86
C MET A 320 1.68 20.09 6.23
N ASP A 321 1.95 18.96 6.87
CA ASP A 321 1.20 17.73 6.60
C ASP A 321 -0.25 17.90 7.10
N PRO A 322 -1.24 17.16 6.54
CA PRO A 322 -2.64 17.31 6.93
C PRO A 322 -2.90 17.11 8.43
N ASP A 323 -2.30 16.10 9.07
CA ASP A 323 -2.44 15.89 10.52
C ASP A 323 -1.97 17.10 11.34
N GLN A 324 -0.81 17.67 11.01
CA GLN A 324 -0.25 18.87 11.65
C GLN A 324 -1.17 20.07 11.46
N ALA A 325 -1.70 20.25 10.25
CA ALA A 325 -2.60 21.36 9.95
C ALA A 325 -3.88 21.26 10.78
N PHE A 326 -4.54 20.11 10.83
CA PHE A 326 -5.71 19.91 11.69
C PHE A 326 -5.38 20.20 13.16
N LEU A 327 -4.26 19.68 13.67
CA LEU A 327 -3.85 19.88 15.06
C LEU A 327 -3.52 21.34 15.40
N SER A 328 -3.14 22.15 14.42
CA SER A 328 -2.95 23.61 14.58
C SER A 328 -4.27 24.39 14.71
N GLY A 329 -5.42 23.72 14.53
CA GLY A 329 -6.75 24.33 14.54
C GLY A 329 -7.24 24.74 13.14
N TRP A 330 -6.45 24.50 12.09
CA TRP A 330 -6.89 24.75 10.72
C TRP A 330 -8.01 23.80 10.30
N TRP A 331 -8.95 24.33 9.52
CA TRP A 331 -10.02 23.59 8.89
C TRP A 331 -10.20 24.10 7.46
N PRO A 332 -10.35 23.22 6.45
CA PRO A 332 -10.62 23.67 5.09
C PRO A 332 -11.95 24.42 5.03
N PRO A 333 -11.98 25.66 4.50
CA PRO A 333 -13.20 26.47 4.49
C PRO A 333 -14.28 25.97 3.53
N CYS A 334 -13.96 25.03 2.64
CA CYS A 334 -14.86 24.45 1.65
C CYS A 334 -15.55 23.15 2.11
N ILE A 335 -15.30 22.71 3.36
CA ILE A 335 -15.88 21.51 3.99
C ILE A 335 -16.79 21.94 5.14
#